data_AF-A0A7C3L9Y6-F1
#
_entry.id   AF-A0A7C3L9Y6-F1
#
_cell.length_a   1.000
_cell.length_b   1.000
_cell.length_c   1.000
_cell.angle_alpha   90.00
_cell.angle_beta   90.00
_cell.angle_gamma   90.00
#
_symmetry.space_group_name_H-M   'P 1'
#
loop_
_entity.id
_entity.type
_entity.pdbx_description
1 polymer ?
#
loop_
_entity_poly.entity_id
_entity_poly.type
_entity_poly.pdbx_seq_one_letter_code
_entity_poly.pdbx_strand_id
1 'polypeptide(L)'
;MVKVAAVGPEKAQTWQAAGSYLPQAEIVLYPGMNEVIDALAQGETDFAILPIYNTREGGIKDIQALERLRQGYWIDNIVLPIQLSLGSLERTEPVKILMGTMSVLKQCEEFIAEKYPDAALLAVHDLQEAVADIRAKKKTGYGIIETSELLKEQGLIIRHLDVAPHNRTRFAVLGPEMTIPTGYDATAFLTIPLNDRVGLLYDILGEFTRRGINIIDLQSENDIKTQKLKIYIEVEGHRDDPALEEVLTCLQNQIIQEPHAIKTLGSFPRVDMRRKFIKSFGFIGTGAMGRWFADKLRNEGYQTTLCGRSTKKRPAEMISEVDVVIICVPISAAPATIREYGPLLRPGQALILLVGAAEETIKTALDSTLPEVEVMLVHNLWGPKAAAMKDKNAVVVRTSRSGRFCGEFEAFLYKHGADIFQDNPARHDLLMGVSQKLPTAVSLAMAMALKDNRIAPDDIASHSTLTSLYGILGMARVHAQNPATYAEILIAGGAGNQIVDSFQQNLTKVMQMATARNMNQLKAVIKDNRAYFSEDFLTDRMEQALAVDQTLGRMLRK
;
A
#
# COMPACT_ATOMS: atom_id res chain seq x y z
N MET A 1 -4.85 40.82 6.43
CA MET A 1 -4.14 39.77 7.19
C MET A 1 -4.90 38.49 6.89
N VAL A 2 -4.20 37.39 6.62
CA VAL A 2 -4.87 36.11 6.34
C VAL A 2 -5.56 35.63 7.62
N LYS A 3 -6.82 35.20 7.51
CA LYS A 3 -7.64 34.73 8.63
C LYS A 3 -7.88 33.22 8.53
N VAL A 4 -7.71 32.52 9.65
CA VAL A 4 -7.94 31.07 9.74
C VAL A 4 -9.01 30.80 10.78
N ALA A 5 -10.14 30.22 10.37
CA ALA A 5 -11.17 29.74 11.26
C ALA A 5 -10.74 28.42 11.92
N ALA A 6 -10.88 28.33 13.24
CA ALA A 6 -10.63 27.11 14.01
C ALA A 6 -11.68 26.94 15.12
N VAL A 7 -11.96 25.70 15.50
CA VAL A 7 -12.78 25.43 16.68
C VAL A 7 -12.00 25.83 17.92
N GLY A 8 -12.61 26.61 18.81
CA GLY A 8 -12.02 27.04 20.07
C GLY A 8 -11.97 25.94 21.14
N PRO A 9 -11.42 26.25 22.33
CA PRO A 9 -10.85 27.53 22.75
C PRO A 9 -9.41 27.77 22.24
N GLU A 10 -8.81 28.91 22.62
CA GLU A 10 -7.40 29.20 22.34
C GLU A 10 -6.49 28.12 22.92
N LYS A 11 -5.39 27.80 22.22
CA LYS A 11 -4.41 26.74 22.56
C LYS A 11 -4.96 25.31 22.54
N ALA A 12 -6.22 25.11 22.20
CA ALA A 12 -6.75 23.79 21.87
C ALA A 12 -6.08 23.22 20.62
N GLN A 13 -6.29 21.92 20.35
CA GLN A 13 -5.60 21.19 19.29
C GLN A 13 -5.79 21.81 17.89
N THR A 14 -7.01 22.27 17.59
CA THR A 14 -7.36 22.98 16.34
C THR A 14 -6.67 24.34 16.21
N TRP A 15 -6.55 25.09 17.30
CA TRP A 15 -5.79 26.35 17.33
C TRP A 15 -4.30 26.11 17.07
N GLN A 16 -3.73 25.05 17.68
CA GLN A 16 -2.34 24.68 17.46
C GLN A 16 -2.10 24.26 16.00
N ALA A 17 -3.05 23.53 15.40
CA ALA A 17 -3.01 23.18 13.98
C ALA A 17 -3.01 24.44 13.09
N ALA A 18 -3.86 25.42 13.40
CA ALA A 18 -3.89 26.70 12.69
C ALA A 18 -2.57 27.47 12.79
N GLY A 19 -2.03 27.60 13.99
CA GLY A 19 -0.74 28.27 14.19
C GLY A 19 0.43 27.54 13.52
N SER A 20 0.39 26.20 13.46
CA SER A 20 1.43 25.41 12.80
C SER A 20 1.38 25.54 11.27
N TYR A 21 0.18 25.68 10.70
CA TYR A 21 0.00 25.75 9.24
C TYR A 21 0.31 27.15 8.69
N LEU A 22 -0.21 28.18 9.35
CA LEU A 22 0.03 29.58 8.97
C LEU A 22 0.43 30.39 10.21
N PRO A 23 1.72 30.41 10.59
CA PRO A 23 2.20 31.08 11.80
C PRO A 23 1.95 32.59 11.85
N GLN A 24 1.70 33.23 10.71
CA GLN A 24 1.49 34.68 10.57
C GLN A 24 0.00 35.05 10.40
N ALA A 25 -0.91 34.08 10.45
CA ALA A 25 -2.34 34.33 10.27
C ALA A 25 -3.03 34.74 11.57
N GLU A 26 -4.11 35.51 11.43
CA GLU A 26 -5.07 35.78 12.50
C GLU A 26 -5.97 34.56 12.68
N ILE A 27 -5.89 33.90 13.85
CA ILE A 27 -6.74 32.74 14.15
C ILE A 27 -8.05 33.22 14.76
N VAL A 28 -9.17 32.95 14.09
CA VAL A 28 -10.52 33.29 14.54
C VAL A 28 -11.18 32.04 15.10
N LEU A 29 -11.61 32.10 16.36
CA LEU A 29 -12.16 30.96 17.08
C LEU A 29 -13.68 30.94 17.04
N TYR A 30 -14.23 29.75 16.77
CA TYR A 30 -15.66 29.51 16.71
C TYR A 30 -16.06 28.38 17.68
N PRO A 31 -17.32 28.33 18.14
CA PRO A 31 -17.77 27.36 19.14
C PRO A 31 -17.87 25.92 18.62
N GLY A 32 -17.97 25.72 17.30
CA GLY A 32 -18.18 24.41 16.69
C GLY A 32 -17.78 24.34 15.22
N MET A 33 -17.81 23.12 14.67
CA MET A 33 -17.39 22.86 13.29
C MET A 33 -18.33 23.52 12.26
N ASN A 34 -19.63 23.60 12.55
CA ASN A 34 -20.60 24.20 11.63
C ASN A 34 -20.31 25.68 11.41
N GLU A 35 -20.03 26.41 12.48
CA GLU A 35 -19.71 27.83 12.44
C GLU A 35 -18.39 28.09 11.72
N VAL A 36 -17.38 27.23 11.91
CA VAL A 36 -16.12 27.28 11.17
C VAL A 36 -16.34 27.10 9.66
N ILE A 37 -17.17 26.13 9.25
CA ILE A 37 -17.49 25.88 7.84
C ILE A 37 -18.28 27.05 7.24
N ASP A 38 -19.26 27.56 7.98
CA ASP A 38 -20.10 28.67 7.54
C ASP A 38 -19.27 29.97 7.40
N ALA A 39 -18.29 30.21 8.27
CA ALA A 39 -17.38 31.35 8.20
C ALA A 39 -16.51 31.34 6.93
N LEU A 40 -16.00 30.17 6.53
CA LEU A 40 -15.28 30.01 5.26
C LEU A 40 -16.22 30.21 4.07
N ALA A 41 -17.39 29.58 4.09
CA ALA A 41 -18.37 29.66 3.01
C ALA A 41 -18.90 31.08 2.77
N GLN A 42 -18.89 31.94 3.80
CA GLN A 42 -19.27 33.35 3.72
C GLN A 42 -18.10 34.29 3.41
N GLY A 43 -16.87 33.78 3.35
CA GLY A 43 -15.66 34.58 3.12
C GLY A 43 -15.25 35.45 4.32
N GLU A 44 -15.71 35.13 5.54
CA GLU A 44 -15.26 35.81 6.76
C GLU A 44 -13.81 35.45 7.12
N THR A 45 -13.38 34.27 6.70
CA THR A 45 -12.03 33.73 6.87
C THR A 45 -11.51 33.16 5.55
N ASP A 46 -10.20 33.17 5.35
CA ASP A 46 -9.55 32.70 4.13
C ASP A 46 -9.36 31.17 4.14
N PHE A 47 -9.16 30.59 5.32
CA PHE A 47 -9.01 29.15 5.52
C PHE A 47 -9.79 28.69 6.74
N ALA A 48 -10.14 27.41 6.78
CA ALA A 48 -10.70 26.76 7.94
C ALA A 48 -9.97 25.46 8.26
N ILE A 49 -9.79 25.17 9.55
CA ILE A 49 -9.13 23.94 10.01
C ILE A 49 -10.08 23.14 10.88
N LEU A 50 -10.27 21.88 10.49
CA LEU A 50 -11.21 20.97 11.12
C LEU A 50 -10.53 19.64 11.45
N PRO A 51 -10.71 19.09 12.66
CA PRO A 51 -10.24 17.75 12.95
C PRO A 51 -11.13 16.75 12.21
N ILE A 52 -10.53 15.76 11.55
CA ILE A 52 -11.27 14.78 10.74
C ILE A 52 -11.02 13.33 11.16
N TYR A 53 -9.88 13.05 11.79
CA TYR A 53 -9.52 11.71 12.24
C TYR A 53 -8.55 11.79 13.41
N ASN A 54 -8.73 10.92 14.40
CA ASN A 54 -7.78 10.75 15.50
C ASN A 54 -7.44 9.27 15.67
N THR A 55 -6.16 8.95 15.93
CA THR A 55 -5.69 7.56 16.03
C THR A 55 -6.27 6.78 17.22
N ARG A 56 -6.78 7.47 18.25
CA ARG A 56 -7.42 6.87 19.43
C ARG A 56 -8.94 6.88 19.34
N GLU A 57 -9.55 7.82 18.62
CA GLU A 57 -11.02 7.90 18.50
C GLU A 57 -11.61 7.33 17.21
N GLY A 58 -10.79 7.19 16.16
CA GLY A 58 -11.21 6.88 14.80
C GLY A 58 -11.61 8.12 13.98
N GLY A 59 -12.42 7.90 12.94
CA GLY A 59 -13.04 8.97 12.16
C GLY A 59 -13.94 9.84 13.02
N ILE A 60 -13.83 11.16 12.87
CA ILE A 60 -14.65 12.10 13.63
C ILE A 60 -16.04 12.12 12.99
N LYS A 61 -17.07 11.81 13.79
CA LYS A 61 -18.46 11.58 13.34
C LYS A 61 -19.04 12.74 12.52
N ASP A 62 -18.54 13.95 12.72
CA ASP A 62 -19.04 15.17 12.10
C ASP A 62 -18.39 15.46 10.73
N ILE A 63 -17.69 14.51 10.09
CA ILE A 63 -17.13 14.72 8.74
C ILE A 63 -18.23 15.05 7.71
N GLN A 64 -19.45 14.61 7.98
CA GLN A 64 -20.64 14.90 7.19
C GLN A 64 -21.07 16.37 7.29
N ALA A 65 -20.59 17.13 8.28
CA ALA A 65 -20.73 18.58 8.30
C ALA A 65 -20.10 19.24 7.06
N LEU A 66 -19.12 18.59 6.39
CA LEU A 66 -18.56 19.04 5.11
C LEU A 66 -19.61 19.05 3.98
N GLU A 67 -20.77 18.42 4.15
CA GLU A 67 -21.92 18.61 3.25
C GLU A 67 -22.33 20.09 3.17
N ARG A 68 -22.20 20.83 4.28
CA ARG A 68 -22.49 22.27 4.38
C ARG A 68 -21.50 23.16 3.62
N LEU A 69 -20.33 22.64 3.26
CA LEU A 69 -19.32 23.39 2.49
C LEU A 69 -19.88 23.71 1.10
N ARG A 70 -20.58 24.84 0.94
CA ARG A 70 -21.19 25.29 -0.31
C ARG A 70 -20.18 25.92 -1.26
N GLN A 71 -19.18 26.57 -0.69
CA GLN A 71 -18.06 27.21 -1.39
C GLN A 71 -16.77 26.82 -0.67
N GLY A 72 -15.71 26.58 -1.43
CA GLY A 72 -14.44 26.08 -0.94
C GLY A 72 -14.29 24.57 -1.04
N TYR A 73 -13.07 24.11 -0.81
CA TYR A 73 -12.61 22.74 -0.96
C TYR A 73 -11.67 22.38 0.18
N TRP A 74 -11.54 21.08 0.44
CA TRP A 74 -10.43 20.55 1.20
C TRP A 74 -9.17 20.59 0.33
N ILE A 75 -8.15 21.31 0.79
CA ILE A 75 -6.96 21.64 0.02
C ILE A 75 -5.66 21.06 0.59
N ASP A 76 -5.61 20.77 1.90
CA ASP A 76 -4.41 20.22 2.54
C ASP A 76 -4.73 19.49 3.84
N ASN A 77 -3.73 18.86 4.43
CA ASN A 77 -3.80 18.13 5.68
C ASN A 77 -2.69 18.54 6.65
N ILE A 78 -3.03 18.60 7.93
CA ILE A 78 -2.05 18.76 9.01
C ILE A 78 -2.19 17.57 9.95
N VAL A 79 -1.09 16.93 10.31
CA VAL A 79 -1.09 15.86 11.31
C VAL A 79 -0.28 16.32 12.52
N LEU A 80 -0.94 16.47 13.66
CA LEU A 80 -0.27 16.83 14.92
C LEU A 80 -0.23 15.66 15.89
N PRO A 81 0.91 15.41 16.54
CA PRO A 81 0.95 14.56 17.73
C PRO A 81 0.22 15.26 18.88
N ILE A 82 -0.67 14.53 19.56
CA ILE A 82 -1.42 15.05 20.69
C ILE A 82 -0.88 14.42 21.97
N GLN A 83 -0.27 15.24 22.82
CA GLN A 83 0.27 14.80 24.10
C GLN A 83 -0.70 15.18 25.22
N LEU A 84 -1.44 14.19 25.71
CA LEU A 84 -2.35 14.36 26.84
C LEU A 84 -1.65 13.97 28.15
N SER A 85 -1.95 14.68 29.21
CA SER A 85 -1.45 14.45 30.56
C SER A 85 -2.59 14.47 31.56
N LEU A 86 -2.39 13.85 32.72
CA LEU A 86 -3.32 13.94 33.85
C LEU A 86 -2.75 14.90 34.90
N GLY A 87 -3.47 15.98 35.18
CA GLY A 87 -3.16 16.96 36.22
C GLY A 87 -4.15 16.94 37.38
N SER A 88 -3.76 17.46 38.53
CA SER A 88 -4.64 17.68 39.70
C SER A 88 -4.15 18.86 40.53
N LEU A 89 -4.99 19.40 41.42
CA LEU A 89 -4.57 20.45 42.35
C LEU A 89 -3.54 19.96 43.36
N GLU A 90 -3.68 18.72 43.81
CA GLU A 90 -2.80 18.11 44.80
C GLU A 90 -2.30 16.76 44.31
N ARG A 91 -1.03 16.42 44.62
CA ARG A 91 -0.40 15.17 44.18
C ARG A 91 -0.79 13.96 45.02
N THR A 92 -1.08 14.18 46.29
CA THR A 92 -1.23 13.13 47.32
C THR A 92 -2.65 12.59 47.43
N GLU A 93 -3.67 13.38 47.10
CA GLU A 93 -5.06 12.91 47.20
C GLU A 93 -5.40 11.89 46.10
N PRO A 94 -6.25 10.88 46.40
CA PRO A 94 -6.75 9.94 45.40
C PRO A 94 -7.71 10.64 44.44
N VAL A 95 -7.51 10.43 43.13
CA VAL A 95 -8.40 10.93 42.09
C VAL A 95 -9.66 10.04 42.06
N LYS A 96 -10.82 10.65 42.28
CA LYS A 96 -12.15 10.01 42.26
C LYS A 96 -12.99 10.42 41.05
N ILE A 97 -12.72 11.59 40.48
CA ILE A 97 -13.42 12.13 39.32
C ILE A 97 -12.38 12.54 38.29
N LEU A 98 -12.49 12.02 37.07
CA LEU A 98 -11.69 12.44 35.92
C LEU A 98 -12.52 13.35 35.03
N MET A 99 -11.99 14.53 34.75
CA MET A 99 -12.63 15.58 33.97
C MET A 99 -11.83 15.86 32.70
N GLY A 100 -12.55 16.09 31.61
CA GLY A 100 -12.01 16.47 30.31
C GLY A 100 -13.14 16.72 29.32
N THR A 101 -12.82 17.06 28.08
CA THR A 101 -13.83 17.03 27.01
C THR A 101 -14.20 15.59 26.66
N MET A 102 -15.36 15.36 26.05
CA MET A 102 -15.78 14.01 25.64
C MET A 102 -14.74 13.32 24.74
N SER A 103 -14.16 14.08 23.81
CA SER A 103 -13.08 13.66 22.92
C SER A 103 -11.82 13.25 23.72
N VAL A 104 -11.32 14.12 24.59
CA VAL A 104 -10.13 13.85 25.40
C VAL A 104 -10.29 12.63 26.31
N LEU A 105 -11.45 12.47 26.95
CA LEU A 105 -11.72 11.31 27.79
C LEU A 105 -11.73 10.01 26.97
N LYS A 106 -12.33 10.03 25.78
CA LYS A 106 -12.33 8.87 24.85
C LYS A 106 -10.92 8.51 24.40
N GLN A 107 -10.06 9.48 24.11
CA GLN A 107 -8.66 9.23 23.71
C GLN A 107 -7.84 8.53 24.82
N CYS A 108 -8.24 8.69 26.07
CA CYS A 108 -7.55 8.17 27.25
C CYS A 108 -8.22 6.94 27.87
N GLU A 109 -9.23 6.36 27.23
CA GLU A 109 -10.05 5.28 27.79
C GLU A 109 -9.22 4.09 28.31
N GLU A 110 -8.21 3.65 27.56
CA GLU A 110 -7.29 2.57 27.96
C GLU A 110 -6.55 2.89 29.27
N PHE A 111 -5.97 4.09 29.37
CA PHE A 111 -5.24 4.53 30.57
C PHE A 111 -6.17 4.67 31.77
N ILE A 112 -7.37 5.21 31.54
CA ILE A 112 -8.39 5.38 32.56
C ILE A 112 -8.82 4.02 33.11
N ALA A 113 -9.13 3.07 32.23
CA ALA A 113 -9.52 1.72 32.61
C ALA A 113 -8.42 0.98 33.39
N GLU A 114 -7.15 1.20 33.03
CA GLU A 114 -6.01 0.54 33.70
C GLU A 114 -5.68 1.17 35.07
N LYS A 115 -5.63 2.52 35.15
CA LYS A 115 -5.10 3.23 36.33
C LYS A 115 -6.17 3.79 37.27
N TYR A 116 -7.36 4.07 36.76
CA TYR A 116 -8.46 4.71 37.49
C TYR A 116 -9.81 4.06 37.18
N PRO A 117 -9.95 2.72 37.32
CA PRO A 117 -11.17 2.00 36.93
C PRO A 117 -12.42 2.45 37.69
N ASP A 118 -12.26 2.90 38.94
CA ASP A 118 -13.37 3.33 39.80
C ASP A 118 -13.65 4.84 39.75
N ALA A 119 -12.90 5.60 38.93
CA ALA A 119 -13.09 7.05 38.83
C ALA A 119 -14.33 7.40 37.99
N ALA A 120 -15.15 8.32 38.49
CA ALA A 120 -16.28 8.84 37.72
C ALA A 120 -15.78 9.76 36.60
N LEU A 121 -16.32 9.61 35.39
CA LEU A 121 -15.98 10.46 34.25
C LEU A 121 -16.94 11.65 34.16
N LEU A 122 -16.39 12.85 34.09
CA LEU A 122 -17.13 14.10 33.97
C LEU A 122 -16.71 14.83 32.68
N ALA A 123 -17.52 14.67 31.63
CA ALA A 123 -17.33 15.39 30.39
C ALA A 123 -17.82 16.85 30.53
N VAL A 124 -16.99 17.81 30.14
CA VAL A 124 -17.32 19.25 30.16
C VAL A 124 -17.11 19.88 28.79
N HIS A 125 -17.89 20.91 28.48
CA HIS A 125 -17.73 21.70 27.24
C HIS A 125 -16.65 22.77 27.38
N ASP A 126 -16.66 23.52 28.50
CA ASP A 126 -15.61 24.50 28.83
C ASP A 126 -14.75 23.97 29.98
N LEU A 127 -13.59 23.43 29.61
CA LEU A 127 -12.64 22.90 30.59
C LEU A 127 -12.01 24.02 31.43
N GLN A 128 -11.81 25.22 30.87
CA GLN A 128 -11.17 26.32 31.58
C GLN A 128 -12.06 26.82 32.72
N GLU A 129 -13.35 27.04 32.44
CA GLU A 129 -14.34 27.43 33.45
C GLU A 129 -14.47 26.35 34.53
N ALA A 130 -14.57 25.07 34.14
CA ALA A 130 -14.69 23.96 35.07
C ALA A 130 -13.48 23.86 36.01
N VAL A 131 -12.26 24.06 35.48
CA VAL A 131 -11.03 24.07 36.27
C VAL A 131 -10.97 25.30 37.20
N ALA A 132 -11.43 26.46 36.75
CA ALA A 132 -11.51 27.66 37.58
C ALA A 132 -12.47 27.45 38.78
N ASP A 133 -13.62 26.79 38.59
CA ASP A 133 -14.54 26.45 39.69
C ASP A 133 -13.90 25.48 40.70
N ILE A 134 -13.22 24.43 40.22
CA ILE A 134 -12.50 23.47 41.06
C ILE A 134 -11.46 24.19 41.91
N ARG A 135 -10.70 25.11 41.31
CA ARG A 135 -9.68 25.93 42.00
C ARG A 135 -10.28 26.87 43.03
N ALA A 136 -11.29 27.65 42.65
CA ALA A 136 -11.94 28.63 43.52
C ALA A 136 -12.54 27.96 44.77
N LYS A 137 -13.17 26.79 44.58
CA LYS A 137 -13.79 26.02 45.67
C LYS A 137 -12.85 25.02 46.35
N LYS A 138 -11.58 24.95 45.93
CA LYS A 138 -10.57 23.98 46.40
C LYS A 138 -11.11 22.54 46.46
N LYS A 139 -11.86 22.14 45.42
CA LYS A 139 -12.44 20.81 45.34
C LYS A 139 -11.31 19.79 45.17
N THR A 140 -11.24 18.81 46.06
CA THR A 140 -10.23 17.76 46.02
C THR A 140 -10.77 16.48 45.36
N GLY A 141 -9.88 15.55 45.01
CA GLY A 141 -10.25 14.30 44.31
C GLY A 141 -10.57 14.44 42.82
N TYR A 142 -10.38 15.62 42.22
CA TYR A 142 -10.53 15.83 40.77
C TYR A 142 -9.19 15.67 40.05
N GLY A 143 -9.19 14.86 39.00
CA GLY A 143 -8.13 14.76 38.01
C GLY A 143 -8.62 15.37 36.69
N ILE A 144 -7.76 16.12 36.02
CA ILE A 144 -8.05 16.84 34.79
C ILE A 144 -7.14 16.28 33.70
N ILE A 145 -7.71 15.82 32.60
CA ILE A 145 -6.94 15.35 31.44
C ILE A 145 -6.95 16.44 30.38
N GLU A 146 -5.77 16.91 30.01
CA GLU A 146 -5.56 17.90 28.94
C GLU A 146 -4.06 17.94 28.54
N THR A 147 -3.71 18.73 27.52
CA THR A 147 -2.32 19.04 27.17
C THR A 147 -1.52 19.56 28.36
N SER A 148 -0.21 19.22 28.39
CA SER A 148 0.66 19.53 29.51
C SER A 148 0.81 21.04 29.74
N GLU A 149 0.72 21.81 28.66
CA GLU A 149 0.81 23.27 28.61
C GLU A 149 -0.41 23.89 29.30
N LEU A 150 -1.62 23.49 28.91
CA LEU A 150 -2.87 23.99 29.51
C LEU A 150 -2.98 23.64 30.98
N LEU A 151 -2.61 22.40 31.38
CA LEU A 151 -2.61 22.01 32.79
C LEU A 151 -1.69 22.90 33.64
N LYS A 152 -0.49 23.20 33.15
CA LYS A 152 0.47 24.08 33.84
C LYS A 152 -0.02 25.53 33.92
N GLU A 153 -0.60 26.06 32.85
CA GLU A 153 -1.18 27.42 32.84
C GLU A 153 -2.33 27.57 33.84
N GLN A 154 -3.12 26.51 34.02
CA GLN A 154 -4.17 26.45 35.03
C GLN A 154 -3.63 26.19 36.45
N GLY A 155 -2.32 26.09 36.64
CA GLY A 155 -1.68 25.87 37.94
C GLY A 155 -1.88 24.46 38.49
N LEU A 156 -2.14 23.47 37.64
CA LEU A 156 -2.30 22.07 38.03
C LEU A 156 -0.96 21.35 38.06
N ILE A 157 -0.81 20.42 39.00
CA ILE A 157 0.35 19.55 39.12
C ILE A 157 0.14 18.34 38.22
N ILE A 158 1.08 18.09 37.30
CA ILE A 158 1.06 16.90 36.45
C ILE A 158 1.35 15.67 37.29
N ARG A 159 0.41 14.70 37.27
CA ARG A 159 0.55 13.38 37.90
C ARG A 159 1.12 12.35 36.93
N HIS A 160 0.62 12.35 35.70
CA HIS A 160 1.03 11.42 34.65
C HIS A 160 1.23 12.18 33.34
N LEU A 161 2.35 11.91 32.69
CA LEU A 161 2.67 12.36 31.34
C LEU A 161 2.25 11.28 30.34
N ASP A 162 1.93 11.70 29.13
CA ASP A 162 1.66 10.83 27.97
C ASP A 162 0.63 9.73 28.28
N VAL A 163 -0.54 10.14 28.77
CA VAL A 163 -1.62 9.21 29.15
C VAL A 163 -2.34 8.61 27.92
N ALA A 164 -2.00 9.07 26.72
CA ALA A 164 -2.48 8.55 25.44
C ALA A 164 -1.30 8.47 24.45
N PRO A 165 -0.40 7.47 24.58
CA PRO A 165 0.77 7.35 23.71
C PRO A 165 0.36 7.12 22.25
N HIS A 166 1.23 7.46 21.30
CA HIS A 166 0.98 7.34 19.86
C HIS A 166 -0.27 8.10 19.33
N ASN A 167 -0.79 9.04 20.10
CA ASN A 167 -1.99 9.80 19.75
C ASN A 167 -1.67 10.90 18.73
N ARG A 168 -2.39 10.91 17.61
CA ARG A 168 -2.28 11.89 16.53
C ARG A 168 -3.64 12.26 16.01
N THR A 169 -3.82 13.54 15.72
CA THR A 169 -5.02 14.06 15.04
C THR A 169 -4.62 14.55 13.65
N ARG A 170 -5.38 14.10 12.64
CA ARG A 170 -5.37 14.63 11.28
C ARG A 170 -6.43 15.72 11.19
N PHE A 171 -6.02 16.87 10.69
CA PHE A 171 -6.87 18.03 10.43
C PHE A 171 -6.94 18.28 8.92
N ALA A 172 -8.15 18.55 8.43
CA ALA A 172 -8.38 19.07 7.09
C ALA A 172 -8.14 20.58 7.10
N VAL A 173 -7.41 21.06 6.08
CA VAL A 173 -7.34 22.47 5.74
C VAL A 173 -8.32 22.70 4.59
N LEU A 174 -9.29 23.57 4.83
CA LEU A 174 -10.24 24.02 3.83
C LEU A 174 -9.84 25.41 3.32
N GLY A 175 -9.99 25.64 2.02
CA GLY A 175 -9.71 26.91 1.37
C GLY A 175 -10.64 27.16 0.18
N PRO A 176 -10.54 28.32 -0.46
CA PRO A 176 -11.50 28.75 -1.48
C PRO A 176 -11.34 28.04 -2.82
N GLU A 177 -10.11 27.67 -3.19
CA GLU A 177 -9.76 27.13 -4.51
C GLU A 177 -9.25 25.70 -4.41
N MET A 178 -9.56 24.89 -5.42
CA MET A 178 -9.06 23.52 -5.51
C MET A 178 -7.59 23.49 -5.88
N THR A 179 -6.84 22.52 -5.35
CA THR A 179 -5.42 22.39 -5.65
C THR A 179 -5.19 21.73 -7.01
N ILE A 180 -3.96 21.89 -7.51
CA ILE A 180 -3.45 21.14 -8.66
C ILE A 180 -2.90 19.78 -8.21
N PRO A 181 -2.80 18.78 -9.12
CA PRO A 181 -2.18 17.49 -8.80
C PRO A 181 -0.74 17.64 -8.30
N THR A 182 -0.41 16.96 -7.20
CA THR A 182 0.96 16.85 -6.68
C THR A 182 1.62 15.51 -7.04
N GLY A 183 0.82 14.53 -7.47
CA GLY A 183 1.26 13.16 -7.79
C GLY A 183 1.22 12.21 -6.58
N TYR A 184 0.95 12.73 -5.39
CA TYR A 184 0.71 11.97 -4.17
C TYR A 184 -0.53 12.53 -3.47
N ASP A 185 -1.67 12.42 -4.13
CA ASP A 185 -2.90 13.06 -3.73
C ASP A 185 -3.93 12.07 -3.18
N ALA A 186 -4.92 12.60 -2.48
CA ALA A 186 -6.15 11.94 -2.13
C ALA A 186 -7.33 12.82 -2.55
N THR A 187 -8.46 12.18 -2.85
CA THR A 187 -9.70 12.86 -3.19
C THR A 187 -10.80 12.39 -2.25
N ALA A 188 -11.47 13.34 -1.60
CA ALA A 188 -12.61 13.07 -0.75
C ALA A 188 -13.90 13.49 -1.46
N PHE A 189 -14.93 12.66 -1.40
CA PHE A 189 -16.24 12.97 -1.93
C PHE A 189 -17.35 12.42 -1.05
N LEU A 190 -18.52 13.02 -1.19
CA LEU A 190 -19.75 12.66 -0.50
C LEU A 190 -20.84 12.34 -1.52
N THR A 191 -21.57 11.25 -1.30
CA THR A 191 -22.76 10.96 -2.10
C THR A 191 -23.98 11.73 -1.61
N ILE A 192 -24.94 11.98 -2.50
CA ILE A 192 -26.32 12.29 -2.10
C ILE A 192 -26.94 11.09 -1.34
N PRO A 193 -28.09 11.26 -0.67
CA PRO A 193 -28.86 10.14 -0.14
C PRO A 193 -29.26 9.18 -1.26
N LEU A 194 -28.67 7.99 -1.27
CA LEU A 194 -28.74 7.02 -2.37
C LEU A 194 -30.05 6.24 -2.38
N ASN A 195 -30.60 6.00 -3.58
CA ASN A 195 -31.66 5.00 -3.74
C ASN A 195 -31.10 3.59 -3.51
N ASP A 196 -31.72 2.86 -2.58
CA ASP A 196 -31.23 1.53 -2.21
C ASP A 196 -31.47 0.51 -3.33
N ARG A 197 -30.45 -0.32 -3.58
CA ARG A 197 -30.53 -1.50 -4.43
C ARG A 197 -29.50 -2.53 -3.99
N VAL A 198 -29.83 -3.80 -4.16
CA VAL A 198 -28.92 -4.91 -3.85
C VAL A 198 -27.60 -4.73 -4.58
N GLY A 199 -26.50 -4.82 -3.83
CA GLY A 199 -25.14 -4.71 -4.38
C GLY A 199 -24.64 -3.30 -4.64
N LEU A 200 -25.41 -2.22 -4.37
CA LEU A 200 -24.98 -0.85 -4.66
C LEU A 200 -23.61 -0.50 -4.07
N LEU A 201 -23.42 -0.75 -2.78
CA LEU A 201 -22.15 -0.48 -2.11
C LEU A 201 -21.02 -1.34 -2.69
N TYR A 202 -21.28 -2.63 -2.97
CA TYR A 202 -20.30 -3.52 -3.59
C TYR A 202 -19.86 -3.00 -4.97
N ASP A 203 -20.81 -2.55 -5.79
CA ASP A 203 -20.54 -2.01 -7.13
C ASP A 203 -19.71 -0.73 -7.04
N ILE A 204 -20.03 0.17 -6.10
CA ILE A 204 -19.26 1.41 -5.85
C ILE A 204 -17.81 1.06 -5.48
N LEU A 205 -17.59 0.18 -4.51
CA LEU A 205 -16.23 -0.19 -4.06
C LEU A 205 -15.48 -1.01 -5.13
N GLY A 206 -16.22 -1.78 -5.93
CA GLY A 206 -15.69 -2.58 -7.03
C GLY A 206 -15.04 -1.74 -8.13
N GLU A 207 -15.56 -0.54 -8.42
CA GLU A 207 -14.97 0.36 -9.43
C GLU A 207 -13.56 0.82 -9.06
N PHE A 208 -13.36 1.28 -7.82
CA PHE A 208 -12.03 1.67 -7.34
C PHE A 208 -11.06 0.49 -7.42
N THR A 209 -11.49 -0.67 -6.94
CA THR A 209 -10.69 -1.88 -6.91
C THR A 209 -10.27 -2.34 -8.31
N ARG A 210 -11.19 -2.31 -9.30
CA ARG A 210 -10.91 -2.69 -10.69
C ARG A 210 -9.83 -1.84 -11.35
N ARG A 211 -9.72 -0.57 -10.93
CA ARG A 211 -8.74 0.39 -11.46
C ARG A 211 -7.49 0.50 -10.59
N GLY A 212 -7.40 -0.29 -9.52
CA GLY A 212 -6.26 -0.28 -8.61
C GLY A 212 -6.17 1.00 -7.77
N ILE A 213 -7.30 1.67 -7.56
CA ILE A 213 -7.41 2.85 -6.70
C ILE A 213 -7.73 2.35 -5.29
N ASN A 214 -6.88 2.70 -4.34
CA ASN A 214 -7.06 2.32 -2.94
C ASN A 214 -8.03 3.29 -2.25
N ILE A 215 -8.88 2.74 -1.37
CA ILE A 215 -9.78 3.51 -0.52
C ILE A 215 -9.08 3.74 0.82
N ILE A 216 -8.97 5.00 1.23
CA ILE A 216 -8.25 5.45 2.42
C ILE A 216 -9.19 5.48 3.62
N ASP A 217 -10.37 6.06 3.45
CA ASP A 217 -11.40 6.14 4.47
C ASP A 217 -12.79 5.97 3.83
N LEU A 218 -13.70 5.37 4.59
CA LEU A 218 -15.09 5.22 4.20
C LEU A 218 -15.97 5.31 5.44
N GLN A 219 -16.95 6.21 5.37
CA GLN A 219 -17.95 6.37 6.42
C GLN A 219 -19.34 6.38 5.80
N SER A 220 -20.25 5.64 6.43
CA SER A 220 -21.64 5.55 6.01
C SER A 220 -22.57 6.04 7.11
N GLU A 221 -23.55 6.84 6.75
CA GLU A 221 -24.64 7.23 7.64
C GLU A 221 -25.97 7.22 6.89
N ASN A 222 -27.08 7.24 7.62
CA ASN A 222 -28.39 7.45 7.04
C ASN A 222 -28.76 8.92 7.13
N ASP A 223 -29.21 9.48 6.01
CA ASP A 223 -29.77 10.83 5.98
C ASP A 223 -30.95 10.95 6.95
N ILE A 224 -30.95 12.00 7.79
CA ILE A 224 -31.92 12.15 8.88
C ILE A 224 -33.36 12.21 8.35
N LYS A 225 -33.58 12.82 7.17
CA LYS A 225 -34.92 13.04 6.62
C LYS A 225 -35.44 11.85 5.83
N THR A 226 -34.62 11.33 4.92
CA THR A 226 -35.00 10.29 3.96
C THR A 226 -34.68 8.89 4.45
N GLN A 227 -33.84 8.76 5.49
CA GLN A 227 -33.27 7.50 5.99
C GLN A 227 -32.47 6.73 4.92
N LYS A 228 -32.16 7.37 3.79
CA LYS A 228 -31.35 6.80 2.72
C LYS A 228 -29.87 6.89 3.06
N LEU A 229 -29.09 5.93 2.55
CA LEU A 229 -27.66 5.83 2.77
C LEU A 229 -26.92 7.01 2.13
N LYS A 230 -26.06 7.68 2.90
CA LYS A 230 -25.03 8.61 2.42
C LYS A 230 -23.66 8.02 2.71
N ILE A 231 -22.73 8.19 1.77
CA ILE A 231 -21.39 7.64 1.88
C ILE A 231 -20.36 8.75 1.67
N TYR A 232 -19.52 8.95 2.66
CA TYR A 232 -18.25 9.66 2.52
C TYR A 232 -17.17 8.65 2.14
N ILE A 233 -16.38 8.97 1.11
CA ILE A 233 -15.24 8.14 0.70
C ILE A 233 -14.04 9.05 0.43
N GLU A 234 -12.88 8.66 0.96
CA GLU A 234 -11.58 9.22 0.62
C GLU A 234 -10.78 8.15 -0.15
N VAL A 235 -10.24 8.50 -1.31
CA VAL A 235 -9.50 7.57 -2.18
C VAL A 235 -8.17 8.14 -2.62
N GLU A 236 -7.22 7.27 -2.98
CA GLU A 236 -5.93 7.68 -3.54
C GLU A 236 -6.08 8.25 -4.96
N GLY A 237 -5.37 9.33 -5.25
CA GLY A 237 -5.37 10.01 -6.55
C GLY A 237 -6.03 11.39 -6.52
N HIS A 238 -5.69 12.20 -7.52
CA HIS A 238 -6.29 13.49 -7.76
C HIS A 238 -7.52 13.33 -8.66
N ARG A 239 -8.55 14.17 -8.51
CA ARG A 239 -9.77 14.06 -9.34
C ARG A 239 -9.52 14.24 -10.84
N ASP A 240 -8.44 14.93 -11.18
CA ASP A 240 -8.01 15.20 -12.56
C ASP A 240 -7.12 14.07 -13.11
N ASP A 241 -6.83 13.04 -12.29
CA ASP A 241 -6.20 11.83 -12.78
C ASP A 241 -7.19 11.07 -13.67
N PRO A 242 -6.82 10.68 -14.91
CA PRO A 242 -7.73 10.04 -15.84
C PRO A 242 -8.42 8.78 -15.26
N ALA A 243 -7.68 8.02 -14.46
CA ALA A 243 -8.22 6.82 -13.82
C ALA A 243 -9.35 7.12 -12.84
N LEU A 244 -9.24 8.20 -12.06
CA LEU A 244 -10.22 8.59 -11.06
C LEU A 244 -11.39 9.35 -11.68
N GLU A 245 -11.13 10.22 -12.66
CA GLU A 245 -12.19 10.91 -13.43
C GLU A 245 -13.16 9.90 -14.05
N GLU A 246 -12.62 8.84 -14.67
CA GLU A 246 -13.42 7.76 -15.23
C GLU A 246 -14.21 6.99 -14.16
N VAL A 247 -13.67 6.80 -12.94
CA VAL A 247 -14.43 6.21 -11.83
C VAL A 247 -15.62 7.09 -11.48
N LEU A 248 -15.38 8.37 -11.20
CA LEU A 248 -16.43 9.29 -10.76
C LEU A 248 -17.56 9.37 -11.79
N THR A 249 -17.19 9.40 -13.07
CA THR A 249 -18.13 9.35 -14.20
C THR A 249 -18.93 8.05 -14.23
N CYS A 250 -18.27 6.89 -14.05
CA CYS A 250 -18.93 5.59 -14.00
C CYS A 250 -19.90 5.49 -12.80
N LEU A 251 -19.45 5.93 -11.63
CA LEU A 251 -20.26 5.93 -10.41
C LEU A 251 -21.57 6.72 -10.62
N GLN A 252 -21.47 7.94 -11.16
CA GLN A 252 -22.65 8.78 -11.41
C GLN A 252 -23.57 8.18 -12.49
N ASN A 253 -23.02 7.78 -13.64
CA ASN A 253 -23.82 7.47 -14.82
C ASN A 253 -24.28 6.01 -14.92
N GLN A 254 -23.55 5.07 -14.33
CA GLN A 254 -23.81 3.64 -14.50
C GLN A 254 -24.23 2.96 -13.20
N ILE A 255 -23.65 3.36 -12.06
CA ILE A 255 -23.84 2.65 -10.79
C ILE A 255 -24.93 3.26 -9.93
N ILE A 256 -24.86 4.58 -9.70
CA ILE A 256 -25.83 5.34 -8.91
C ILE A 256 -27.00 5.79 -9.80
N GLN A 257 -26.71 6.17 -11.05
CA GLN A 257 -27.71 6.56 -12.06
C GLN A 257 -28.55 7.78 -11.65
N GLU A 258 -27.95 8.70 -10.89
CA GLU A 258 -28.58 9.96 -10.46
C GLU A 258 -27.68 11.16 -10.82
N PRO A 259 -28.23 12.23 -11.43
CA PRO A 259 -27.48 13.44 -11.72
C PRO A 259 -26.92 14.08 -10.45
N HIS A 260 -25.66 14.53 -10.50
CA HIS A 260 -24.98 15.18 -9.38
C HIS A 260 -24.93 14.34 -8.09
N ALA A 261 -24.99 13.01 -8.20
CA ALA A 261 -24.96 12.10 -7.07
C ALA A 261 -23.69 12.16 -6.21
N ILE A 262 -22.64 12.81 -6.69
CA ILE A 262 -21.34 12.89 -6.03
C ILE A 262 -20.96 14.36 -5.91
N LYS A 263 -20.66 14.78 -4.69
CA LYS A 263 -20.06 16.07 -4.35
C LYS A 263 -18.59 15.84 -3.99
N THR A 264 -17.67 16.31 -4.83
CA THR A 264 -16.25 16.35 -4.49
C THR A 264 -16.00 17.40 -3.41
N LEU A 265 -15.45 16.97 -2.28
CA LEU A 265 -15.10 17.86 -1.16
C LEU A 265 -13.73 18.50 -1.37
N GLY A 266 -12.83 17.80 -2.05
CA GLY A 266 -11.50 18.30 -2.38
C GLY A 266 -10.61 17.19 -2.94
N SER A 267 -9.57 17.60 -3.66
CA SER A 267 -8.40 16.78 -3.98
C SER A 267 -7.21 17.51 -3.37
N PHE A 268 -6.36 16.80 -2.63
CA PHE A 268 -5.36 17.41 -1.76
C PHE A 268 -4.15 16.49 -1.55
N PRO A 269 -3.00 17.02 -1.14
CA PRO A 269 -1.83 16.21 -0.80
C PRO A 269 -2.18 15.16 0.25
N ARG A 270 -1.88 13.90 -0.06
CA ARG A 270 -2.13 12.76 0.83
C ARG A 270 -1.16 12.79 2.00
N VAL A 271 -1.66 12.54 3.20
CA VAL A 271 -0.83 12.32 4.39
C VAL A 271 -0.92 10.86 4.83
N ASP A 272 0.21 10.25 5.12
CA ASP A 272 0.24 8.90 5.68
C ASP A 272 0.29 8.98 7.20
N MET A 273 -0.70 8.38 7.86
CA MET A 273 -0.72 8.26 9.33
C MET A 273 0.35 7.28 9.80
N ARG A 274 0.80 6.35 8.94
CA ARG A 274 1.91 5.44 9.19
C ARG A 274 3.22 6.19 9.05
N ARG A 275 4.14 5.93 9.97
CA ARG A 275 5.49 6.46 9.88
C ARG A 275 6.24 5.70 8.78
N LYS A 276 6.61 6.41 7.71
CA LYS A 276 7.60 5.94 6.74
C LYS A 276 9.00 6.10 7.33
N PHE A 277 9.76 5.03 7.38
CA PHE A 277 11.17 5.05 7.78
C PHE A 277 12.07 5.30 6.58
N ILE A 278 11.64 4.87 5.39
CA ILE A 278 12.35 5.13 4.14
C ILE A 278 11.90 6.47 3.57
N LYS A 279 12.85 7.36 3.28
CA LYS A 279 12.59 8.63 2.60
C LYS A 279 12.93 8.54 1.11
N SER A 280 13.98 7.81 0.77
CA SER A 280 14.49 7.75 -0.60
C SER A 280 15.00 6.37 -1.02
N PHE A 281 14.68 6.02 -2.28
CA PHE A 281 15.14 4.84 -2.98
C PHE A 281 16.08 5.19 -4.13
N GLY A 282 17.13 4.39 -4.27
CA GLY A 282 18.12 4.49 -5.33
C GLY A 282 18.15 3.23 -6.18
N PHE A 283 17.81 3.32 -7.46
CA PHE A 283 17.82 2.18 -8.37
C PHE A 283 19.13 2.12 -9.16
N ILE A 284 19.83 1.00 -9.06
CA ILE A 284 20.90 0.61 -9.96
C ILE A 284 20.28 -0.29 -11.03
N GLY A 285 20.05 0.28 -12.21
CA GLY A 285 19.35 -0.37 -13.30
C GLY A 285 18.21 0.50 -13.85
N THR A 286 18.39 1.01 -15.06
CA THR A 286 17.38 1.79 -15.80
C THR A 286 16.56 0.90 -16.74
N GLY A 287 16.35 -0.36 -16.38
CA GLY A 287 15.48 -1.28 -17.11
C GLY A 287 14.00 -0.90 -16.99
N ALA A 288 13.15 -1.57 -17.77
CA ALA A 288 11.71 -1.35 -17.70
C ALA A 288 11.13 -1.67 -16.31
N MET A 289 11.62 -2.73 -15.63
CA MET A 289 11.18 -3.03 -14.26
C MET A 289 11.69 -2.03 -13.22
N GLY A 290 12.94 -1.56 -13.35
CA GLY A 290 13.47 -0.53 -12.44
C GLY A 290 12.64 0.75 -12.49
N ARG A 291 12.28 1.22 -13.69
CA ARG A 291 11.34 2.34 -13.87
C ARG A 291 9.97 2.04 -13.28
N TRP A 292 9.43 0.86 -13.57
CA TRP A 292 8.11 0.46 -13.08
C TRP A 292 8.01 0.51 -11.55
N PHE A 293 8.98 -0.05 -10.83
CA PHE A 293 9.01 0.04 -9.37
C PHE A 293 9.26 1.46 -8.87
N ALA A 294 10.18 2.21 -9.49
CA ALA A 294 10.44 3.59 -9.13
C ALA A 294 9.19 4.47 -9.26
N ASP A 295 8.40 4.29 -10.33
CA ASP A 295 7.17 5.04 -10.53
C ASP A 295 6.10 4.64 -9.49
N LYS A 296 5.94 3.35 -9.18
CA LYS A 296 5.02 2.91 -8.11
C LYS A 296 5.41 3.44 -6.73
N LEU A 297 6.70 3.45 -6.40
CA LEU A 297 7.19 4.05 -5.14
C LEU A 297 7.01 5.57 -5.12
N ARG A 298 7.18 6.26 -6.25
CA ARG A 298 6.94 7.70 -6.33
C ARG A 298 5.47 8.05 -6.11
N ASN A 299 4.56 7.24 -6.67
CA ASN A 299 3.12 7.36 -6.42
C ASN A 299 2.74 7.00 -4.98
N GLU A 300 3.66 6.38 -4.23
CA GLU A 300 3.57 6.19 -2.79
C GLU A 300 4.31 7.28 -2.01
N GLY A 301 4.70 8.38 -2.64
CA GLY A 301 5.29 9.55 -1.97
C GLY A 301 6.77 9.37 -1.60
N TYR A 302 7.43 8.31 -2.05
CA TYR A 302 8.86 8.13 -1.86
C TYR A 302 9.67 8.87 -2.91
N GLN A 303 10.84 9.40 -2.52
CA GLN A 303 11.79 9.94 -3.50
C GLN A 303 12.50 8.79 -4.20
N THR A 304 12.61 8.84 -5.52
CA THR A 304 13.27 7.79 -6.30
C THR A 304 14.32 8.37 -7.23
N THR A 305 15.54 7.82 -7.21
CA THR A 305 16.60 8.16 -8.16
C THR A 305 16.97 6.92 -8.98
N LEU A 306 16.93 7.01 -10.31
CA LEU A 306 17.40 5.93 -11.19
C LEU A 306 18.79 6.23 -11.73
N CYS A 307 19.70 5.27 -11.59
CA CYS A 307 21.06 5.33 -12.10
C CYS A 307 21.37 4.11 -13.00
N GLY A 308 22.15 4.35 -14.05
CA GLY A 308 22.61 3.33 -14.97
C GLY A 308 23.73 3.84 -15.87
N ARG A 309 24.09 3.04 -16.88
CA ARG A 309 25.17 3.38 -17.82
C ARG A 309 24.90 4.67 -18.61
N SER A 310 23.63 4.95 -18.88
CA SER A 310 23.17 6.11 -19.67
C SER A 310 22.80 7.34 -18.83
N THR A 311 22.86 7.28 -17.51
CA THR A 311 22.51 8.43 -16.65
C THR A 311 23.76 9.25 -16.33
N LYS A 312 23.57 10.57 -16.20
CA LYS A 312 24.65 11.49 -15.79
C LYS A 312 25.17 11.14 -14.40
N LYS A 313 24.24 10.96 -13.44
CA LYS A 313 24.55 10.52 -12.08
C LYS A 313 24.90 9.04 -12.08
N ARG A 314 26.03 8.68 -11.46
CA ARG A 314 26.50 7.30 -11.32
C ARG A 314 26.00 6.68 -10.02
N PRO A 315 25.89 5.33 -9.95
CA PRO A 315 25.46 4.66 -8.72
C PRO A 315 26.28 5.05 -7.49
N ALA A 316 27.60 5.17 -7.60
CA ALA A 316 28.48 5.56 -6.50
C ALA A 316 28.10 6.92 -5.87
N GLU A 317 27.66 7.89 -6.66
CA GLU A 317 27.22 9.21 -6.18
C GLU A 317 25.83 9.14 -5.53
N MET A 318 24.94 8.33 -6.10
CA MET A 318 23.57 8.18 -5.62
C MET A 318 23.49 7.43 -4.28
N ILE A 319 24.35 6.41 -4.07
CA ILE A 319 24.29 5.55 -2.88
C ILE A 319 24.40 6.36 -1.59
N SER A 320 25.21 7.43 -1.55
CA SER A 320 25.34 8.27 -0.36
C SER A 320 24.11 9.13 -0.05
N GLU A 321 23.14 9.24 -0.95
CA GLU A 321 21.98 10.13 -0.80
C GLU A 321 20.67 9.41 -0.49
N VAL A 322 20.67 8.07 -0.55
CA VAL A 322 19.46 7.26 -0.40
C VAL A 322 19.44 6.46 0.90
N ASP A 323 18.26 6.05 1.34
CA ASP A 323 18.14 5.12 2.48
C ASP A 323 18.21 3.66 2.00
N VAL A 324 17.63 3.38 0.83
CA VAL A 324 17.54 2.04 0.25
C VAL A 324 18.09 2.02 -1.17
N VAL A 325 19.03 1.12 -1.43
CA VAL A 325 19.55 0.84 -2.77
C VAL A 325 18.86 -0.40 -3.31
N ILE A 326 18.29 -0.29 -4.52
CA ILE A 326 17.67 -1.38 -5.26
C ILE A 326 18.56 -1.75 -6.43
N ILE A 327 18.99 -3.01 -6.52
CA ILE A 327 19.66 -3.54 -7.72
C ILE A 327 18.62 -4.23 -8.60
N CYS A 328 18.37 -3.67 -9.78
CA CYS A 328 17.43 -4.17 -10.79
C CYS A 328 18.12 -4.23 -12.16
N VAL A 329 19.09 -5.14 -12.27
CA VAL A 329 19.93 -5.38 -13.45
C VAL A 329 19.72 -6.82 -13.97
N PRO A 330 20.20 -7.18 -15.17
CA PRO A 330 20.19 -8.57 -15.64
C PRO A 330 20.83 -9.54 -14.61
N ILE A 331 20.34 -10.78 -14.57
CA ILE A 331 20.74 -11.80 -13.59
C ILE A 331 22.26 -11.99 -13.60
N SER A 332 22.85 -12.10 -14.80
CA SER A 332 24.28 -12.27 -15.02
C SER A 332 25.13 -11.09 -14.55
N ALA A 333 24.55 -9.89 -14.51
CA ALA A 333 25.25 -8.67 -14.10
C ALA A 333 25.13 -8.40 -12.59
N ALA A 334 24.18 -9.04 -11.89
CA ALA A 334 23.89 -8.73 -10.50
C ALA A 334 25.07 -8.99 -9.55
N PRO A 335 25.77 -10.13 -9.57
CA PRO A 335 26.90 -10.37 -8.65
C PRO A 335 28.04 -9.36 -8.82
N ALA A 336 28.37 -8.99 -10.07
CA ALA A 336 29.39 -7.97 -10.35
C ALA A 336 28.97 -6.59 -9.84
N THR A 337 27.71 -6.21 -10.10
CA THR A 337 27.13 -4.94 -9.62
C THR A 337 27.14 -4.86 -8.09
N ILE A 338 26.80 -5.97 -7.41
CA ILE A 338 26.82 -6.06 -5.95
C ILE A 338 28.24 -5.91 -5.41
N ARG A 339 29.24 -6.57 -6.02
CA ARG A 339 30.64 -6.45 -5.60
C ARG A 339 31.19 -5.03 -5.79
N GLU A 340 30.79 -4.36 -6.87
CA GLU A 340 31.22 -3.00 -7.18
C GLU A 340 30.65 -1.97 -6.20
N TYR A 341 29.34 -2.06 -5.91
CA TYR A 341 28.62 -1.01 -5.18
C TYR A 341 28.27 -1.38 -3.74
N GLY A 342 28.21 -2.66 -3.40
CA GLY A 342 27.97 -3.16 -2.04
C GLY A 342 28.86 -2.51 -0.97
N PRO A 343 30.18 -2.38 -1.19
CA PRO A 343 31.08 -1.78 -0.22
C PRO A 343 30.83 -0.29 0.04
N LEU A 344 30.07 0.39 -0.81
CA LEU A 344 29.75 1.81 -0.66
C LEU A 344 28.54 2.07 0.24
N LEU A 345 27.77 1.03 0.60
CA LEU A 345 26.63 1.19 1.50
C LEU A 345 27.10 1.37 2.94
N ARG A 346 26.57 2.40 3.61
CA ARG A 346 26.86 2.76 5.00
C ARG A 346 25.93 2.05 5.99
N PRO A 347 26.30 1.96 7.29
CA PRO A 347 25.41 1.46 8.33
C PRO A 347 24.05 2.16 8.34
N GLY A 348 22.98 1.38 8.52
CA GLY A 348 21.62 1.90 8.54
C GLY A 348 21.00 2.17 7.16
N GLN A 349 21.62 1.70 6.06
CA GLN A 349 21.00 1.57 4.74
C GLN A 349 20.49 0.15 4.48
N ALA A 350 19.70 -0.03 3.43
CA ALA A 350 19.31 -1.36 2.93
C ALA A 350 19.73 -1.58 1.47
N LEU A 351 20.08 -2.83 1.16
CA LEU A 351 20.23 -3.34 -0.19
C LEU A 351 19.09 -4.32 -0.50
N ILE A 352 18.23 -3.96 -1.44
CA ILE A 352 17.15 -4.82 -1.93
C ILE A 352 17.50 -5.31 -3.34
N LEU A 353 17.53 -6.63 -3.51
CA LEU A 353 17.84 -7.27 -4.78
C LEU A 353 16.54 -7.57 -5.52
N LEU A 354 16.28 -6.88 -6.63
CA LEU A 354 15.19 -7.18 -7.56
C LEU A 354 15.71 -8.02 -8.73
N VAL A 355 16.09 -9.27 -8.43
CA VAL A 355 16.79 -10.19 -9.34
C VAL A 355 16.20 -11.59 -9.21
N GLY A 356 16.10 -12.31 -10.34
CA GLY A 356 15.48 -13.64 -10.42
C GLY A 356 16.36 -14.83 -10.01
N ALA A 357 17.47 -14.61 -9.30
CA ALA A 357 18.36 -15.67 -8.79
C ALA A 357 18.84 -15.30 -7.40
N ALA A 358 18.71 -16.21 -6.43
CA ALA A 358 18.83 -15.89 -5.01
C ALA A 358 20.11 -16.40 -4.35
N GLU A 359 20.56 -17.62 -4.63
CA GLU A 359 21.70 -18.22 -3.90
C GLU A 359 22.97 -17.37 -4.03
N GLU A 360 23.43 -17.14 -5.26
CA GLU A 360 24.67 -16.40 -5.53
C GLU A 360 24.54 -14.91 -5.14
N THR A 361 23.39 -14.29 -5.45
CA THR A 361 23.22 -12.83 -5.29
C THR A 361 23.12 -12.44 -3.82
N ILE A 362 22.38 -13.20 -3.00
CA ILE A 362 22.28 -12.97 -1.55
C ILE A 362 23.64 -13.22 -0.90
N LYS A 363 24.31 -14.33 -1.25
CA LYS A 363 25.66 -14.60 -0.73
C LYS A 363 26.61 -13.45 -1.06
N THR A 364 26.63 -13.02 -2.32
CA THR A 364 27.48 -11.91 -2.76
C THR A 364 27.14 -10.62 -2.01
N ALA A 365 25.86 -10.33 -1.79
CA ALA A 365 25.42 -9.14 -1.05
C ALA A 365 25.89 -9.18 0.41
N LEU A 366 25.72 -10.31 1.09
CA LEU A 366 26.17 -10.50 2.46
C LEU A 366 27.69 -10.37 2.58
N ASP A 367 28.45 -10.92 1.63
CA ASP A 367 29.92 -10.87 1.59
C ASP A 367 30.46 -9.45 1.24
N SER A 368 29.71 -8.64 0.49
CA SER A 368 30.20 -7.36 -0.07
C SER A 368 29.70 -6.12 0.68
N THR A 369 28.87 -6.25 1.71
CA THR A 369 28.25 -5.13 2.45
C THR A 369 28.53 -5.24 3.94
N LEU A 370 28.55 -4.11 4.64
CA LEU A 370 28.74 -4.07 6.09
C LEU A 370 27.61 -4.83 6.85
N PRO A 371 27.88 -5.47 8.01
CA PRO A 371 26.89 -6.21 8.78
C PRO A 371 25.62 -5.42 9.14
N GLU A 372 25.74 -4.10 9.29
CA GLU A 372 24.66 -3.17 9.65
C GLU A 372 23.81 -2.71 8.45
N VAL A 373 24.16 -3.14 7.24
CA VAL A 373 23.33 -2.91 6.05
C VAL A 373 22.24 -3.97 5.99
N GLU A 374 20.99 -3.59 5.82
CA GLU A 374 19.93 -4.59 5.65
C GLU A 374 20.00 -5.24 4.27
N VAL A 375 19.71 -6.53 4.16
CA VAL A 375 19.73 -7.25 2.88
C VAL A 375 18.47 -8.09 2.73
N MET A 376 17.80 -7.97 1.58
CA MET A 376 16.65 -8.77 1.21
C MET A 376 16.62 -8.96 -0.30
N LEU A 377 16.13 -10.10 -0.77
CA LEU A 377 15.82 -10.31 -2.17
C LEU A 377 14.30 -10.38 -2.37
N VAL A 378 13.85 -9.78 -3.46
CA VAL A 378 12.48 -9.86 -3.94
C VAL A 378 12.51 -10.23 -5.41
N HIS A 379 11.84 -11.32 -5.75
CA HIS A 379 11.60 -11.74 -7.13
C HIS A 379 10.14 -11.48 -7.49
N ASN A 380 9.88 -10.43 -8.27
CA ASN A 380 8.57 -10.16 -8.82
C ASN A 380 8.26 -11.11 -10.00
N LEU A 381 7.24 -11.97 -9.89
CA LEU A 381 6.88 -12.92 -10.95
C LEU A 381 5.91 -12.30 -11.97
N TRP A 382 6.19 -11.06 -12.37
CA TRP A 382 5.46 -10.33 -13.40
C TRP A 382 6.38 -9.41 -14.20
N GLY A 383 6.00 -9.16 -15.46
CA GLY A 383 6.74 -8.27 -16.35
C GLY A 383 6.32 -6.80 -16.25
N PRO A 384 7.08 -5.88 -16.89
CA PRO A 384 6.89 -4.42 -16.77
C PRO A 384 5.61 -3.88 -17.41
N LYS A 385 4.86 -4.72 -18.16
CA LYS A 385 3.54 -4.39 -18.71
C LYS A 385 2.40 -4.59 -17.70
N ALA A 386 2.71 -5.10 -16.50
CA ALA A 386 1.76 -5.21 -15.41
C ALA A 386 1.19 -3.84 -15.01
N ALA A 387 -0.13 -3.68 -14.96
CA ALA A 387 -0.75 -2.45 -14.46
C ALA A 387 -0.60 -2.26 -12.93
N ALA A 388 -0.80 -3.35 -12.17
CA ALA A 388 -0.74 -3.39 -10.70
C ALA A 388 0.00 -4.65 -10.20
N MET A 389 0.29 -4.74 -8.90
CA MET A 389 0.83 -5.95 -8.25
C MET A 389 -0.28 -6.91 -7.78
N LYS A 390 -1.54 -6.45 -7.79
CA LYS A 390 -2.68 -7.22 -7.34
C LYS A 390 -2.76 -8.61 -8.00
N ASP A 391 -2.94 -9.63 -7.17
CA ASP A 391 -3.07 -11.04 -7.54
C ASP A 391 -1.84 -11.58 -8.30
N LYS A 392 -0.66 -11.03 -8.00
CA LYS A 392 0.62 -11.46 -8.59
C LYS A 392 1.58 -11.92 -7.53
N ASN A 393 2.27 -13.00 -7.86
CA ASN A 393 3.21 -13.62 -6.95
C ASN A 393 4.50 -12.80 -6.84
N ALA A 394 4.92 -12.50 -5.62
CA ALA A 394 6.26 -12.01 -5.29
C ALA A 394 6.93 -13.04 -4.36
N VAL A 395 8.11 -13.53 -4.73
CA VAL A 395 8.90 -14.35 -3.80
C VAL A 395 9.83 -13.44 -3.03
N VAL A 396 9.80 -13.53 -1.71
CA VAL A 396 10.65 -12.75 -0.81
C VAL A 396 11.59 -13.70 -0.09
N VAL A 397 12.89 -13.40 -0.16
CA VAL A 397 13.92 -14.13 0.60
C VAL A 397 14.51 -13.16 1.60
N ARG A 398 14.03 -13.25 2.84
CA ARG A 398 14.59 -12.52 3.98
C ARG A 398 15.92 -13.15 4.40
N THR A 399 16.84 -12.31 4.84
CA THR A 399 18.11 -12.73 5.45
C THR A 399 18.07 -12.45 6.96
N SER A 400 19.06 -12.94 7.70
CA SER A 400 19.25 -12.55 9.11
C SER A 400 19.49 -11.05 9.31
N ARG A 401 19.83 -10.33 8.23
CA ARG A 401 20.04 -8.88 8.20
C ARG A 401 18.83 -8.12 7.65
N SER A 402 17.70 -8.76 7.32
CA SER A 402 16.49 -8.03 6.93
C SER A 402 15.88 -7.31 8.14
N GLY A 403 15.84 -5.98 8.10
CA GLY A 403 15.34 -5.15 9.19
C GLY A 403 14.12 -4.32 8.80
N ARG A 404 14.06 -3.08 9.30
CA ARG A 404 12.89 -2.20 9.17
C ARG A 404 12.68 -1.71 7.73
N PHE A 405 13.76 -1.45 6.99
CA PHE A 405 13.65 -0.96 5.61
C PHE A 405 13.23 -2.10 4.68
N CYS A 406 13.75 -3.31 4.88
CA CYS A 406 13.26 -4.48 4.18
C CYS A 406 11.77 -4.73 4.50
N GLY A 407 11.38 -4.64 5.78
CA GLY A 407 9.99 -4.79 6.20
C GLY A 407 9.03 -3.76 5.58
N GLU A 408 9.44 -2.49 5.51
CA GLU A 408 8.65 -1.42 4.88
C GLU A 408 8.48 -1.62 3.37
N PHE A 409 9.53 -2.07 2.66
CA PHE A 409 9.42 -2.41 1.23
C PHE A 409 8.50 -3.62 0.99
N GLU A 410 8.55 -4.63 1.85
CA GLU A 410 7.63 -5.77 1.75
C GLU A 410 6.18 -5.36 2.04
N ALA A 411 5.95 -4.49 3.03
CA ALA A 411 4.64 -3.92 3.31
C ALA A 411 4.10 -3.11 2.12
N PHE A 412 4.97 -2.44 1.36
CA PHE A 412 4.61 -1.80 0.10
C PHE A 412 4.10 -2.82 -0.94
N LEU A 413 4.78 -3.96 -1.12
CA LEU A 413 4.31 -5.02 -2.02
C LEU A 413 2.93 -5.54 -1.61
N TYR A 414 2.76 -5.81 -0.31
CA TYR A 414 1.50 -6.30 0.25
C TYR A 414 0.36 -5.28 0.05
N LYS A 415 0.63 -3.99 0.33
CA LYS A 415 -0.34 -2.90 0.13
C LYS A 415 -0.89 -2.88 -1.30
N HIS A 416 -0.03 -3.13 -2.30
CA HIS A 416 -0.43 -3.13 -3.70
C HIS A 416 -1.00 -4.48 -4.19
N GLY A 417 -1.27 -5.42 -3.27
CA GLY A 417 -1.96 -6.68 -3.53
C GLY A 417 -1.07 -7.80 -4.07
N ALA A 418 0.25 -7.71 -3.92
CA ALA A 418 1.12 -8.84 -4.26
C ALA A 418 0.88 -10.02 -3.31
N ASP A 419 0.80 -11.23 -3.87
CA ASP A 419 0.81 -12.46 -3.11
C ASP A 419 2.25 -12.81 -2.73
N ILE A 420 2.60 -12.61 -1.46
CA ILE A 420 3.97 -12.73 -0.97
C ILE A 420 4.24 -14.15 -0.49
N PHE A 421 5.23 -14.80 -1.10
CA PHE A 421 5.72 -16.11 -0.71
C PHE A 421 7.11 -15.98 -0.10
N GLN A 422 7.24 -16.33 1.18
CA GLN A 422 8.53 -16.34 1.87
C GLN A 422 9.30 -17.62 1.53
N ASP A 423 10.57 -17.48 1.18
CA ASP A 423 11.41 -18.61 0.80
C ASP A 423 12.84 -18.49 1.33
N ASN A 424 13.62 -19.56 1.18
CA ASN A 424 15.07 -19.54 1.34
C ASN A 424 15.76 -19.55 -0.05
N PRO A 425 17.05 -19.16 -0.14
CA PRO A 425 17.72 -19.01 -1.43
C PRO A 425 17.70 -20.28 -2.30
N ALA A 426 18.01 -21.44 -1.72
CA ALA A 426 18.12 -22.71 -2.46
C ALA A 426 16.76 -23.20 -2.96
N ARG A 427 15.71 -23.10 -2.12
CA ARG A 427 14.36 -23.49 -2.51
C ARG A 427 13.77 -22.53 -3.56
N HIS A 428 14.03 -21.23 -3.45
CA HIS A 428 13.66 -20.26 -4.48
C HIS A 428 14.26 -20.66 -5.84
N ASP A 429 15.58 -20.86 -5.91
CA ASP A 429 16.26 -21.16 -7.17
C ASP A 429 15.82 -22.53 -7.75
N LEU A 430 15.59 -23.52 -6.89
CA LEU A 430 15.01 -24.82 -7.30
C LEU A 430 13.64 -24.64 -7.95
N LEU A 431 12.75 -23.85 -7.34
CA LEU A 431 11.40 -23.61 -7.87
C LEU A 431 11.40 -22.73 -9.12
N MET A 432 12.38 -21.84 -9.30
CA MET A 432 12.60 -21.14 -10.57
C MET A 432 13.01 -22.11 -11.69
N GLY A 433 13.62 -23.24 -11.35
CA GLY A 433 13.80 -24.37 -12.26
C GLY A 433 12.49 -24.86 -12.85
N VAL A 434 11.44 -24.96 -12.02
CA VAL A 434 10.10 -25.41 -12.42
C VAL A 434 9.32 -24.32 -13.16
N SER A 435 9.32 -23.09 -12.66
CA SER A 435 8.42 -22.03 -13.15
C SER A 435 9.00 -21.21 -14.31
N GLN A 436 10.33 -21.15 -14.45
CA GLN A 436 10.99 -20.30 -15.45
C GLN A 436 11.92 -21.09 -16.37
N LYS A 437 12.90 -21.82 -15.83
CA LYS A 437 13.93 -22.48 -16.65
C LYS A 437 13.34 -23.58 -17.53
N LEU A 438 12.63 -24.53 -16.94
CA LEU A 438 12.07 -25.66 -17.68
C LEU A 438 11.08 -25.22 -18.77
N PRO A 439 10.08 -24.35 -18.51
CA PRO A 439 9.17 -23.88 -19.55
C PRO A 439 9.89 -23.15 -20.69
N THR A 440 10.96 -22.40 -20.38
CA THR A 440 11.79 -21.73 -21.39
C THR A 440 12.55 -22.75 -22.24
N ALA A 441 13.21 -23.72 -21.62
CA ALA A 441 13.96 -24.77 -22.32
C ALA A 441 13.05 -25.58 -23.25
N VAL A 442 11.87 -26.00 -22.77
CA VAL A 442 10.87 -26.72 -23.56
C VAL A 442 10.38 -25.87 -24.73
N SER A 443 10.12 -24.58 -24.50
CA SER A 443 9.66 -23.66 -25.55
C SER A 443 10.69 -23.50 -26.66
N LEU A 444 11.97 -23.34 -26.33
CA LEU A 444 13.05 -23.24 -27.31
C LEU A 444 13.23 -24.55 -28.08
N ALA A 445 13.31 -25.69 -27.36
CA ALA A 445 13.48 -27.00 -27.98
C ALA A 445 12.31 -27.34 -28.93
N MET A 446 11.08 -26.97 -28.56
CA MET A 446 9.91 -27.16 -29.41
C MET A 446 9.96 -26.29 -30.67
N ALA A 447 10.32 -25.01 -30.56
CA ALA A 447 10.47 -24.14 -31.72
C ALA A 447 11.58 -24.64 -32.67
N MET A 448 12.69 -25.13 -32.11
CA MET A 448 13.75 -25.78 -32.88
C MET A 448 13.23 -27.02 -33.60
N ALA A 449 12.52 -27.91 -32.92
CA ALA A 449 11.96 -29.12 -33.54
C ALA A 449 10.98 -28.80 -34.70
N LEU A 450 10.12 -27.79 -34.54
CA LEU A 450 9.22 -27.33 -35.61
C LEU A 450 10.01 -26.79 -36.81
N LYS A 451 11.04 -25.99 -36.56
CA LYS A 451 11.92 -25.43 -37.59
C LYS A 451 12.69 -26.51 -38.32
N ASP A 452 13.29 -27.46 -37.59
CA ASP A 452 14.09 -28.55 -38.14
C ASP A 452 13.27 -29.47 -39.06
N ASN A 453 11.96 -29.61 -38.76
CA ASN A 453 11.01 -30.38 -39.55
C ASN A 453 10.19 -29.54 -40.54
N ARG A 454 10.51 -28.24 -40.70
CA ARG A 454 9.86 -27.32 -41.65
C ARG A 454 8.33 -27.25 -41.51
N ILE A 455 7.82 -27.32 -40.28
CA ILE A 455 6.39 -27.16 -40.01
C ILE A 455 6.02 -25.68 -40.15
N ALA A 456 5.06 -25.35 -41.03
CA ALA A 456 4.60 -23.98 -41.16
C ALA A 456 3.73 -23.59 -39.95
N PRO A 457 3.82 -22.35 -39.44
CA PRO A 457 2.99 -21.91 -38.31
C PRO A 457 1.49 -22.09 -38.55
N ASP A 458 1.03 -21.86 -39.78
CA ASP A 458 -0.39 -21.98 -40.16
C ASP A 458 -0.88 -23.44 -40.12
N ASP A 459 0.02 -24.41 -40.29
CA ASP A 459 -0.32 -25.84 -40.24
C ASP A 459 -0.56 -26.33 -38.81
N ILE A 460 -0.01 -25.64 -37.80
CA ILE A 460 -0.07 -26.06 -36.40
C ILE A 460 -1.53 -26.11 -35.91
N ALA A 461 -2.34 -25.12 -36.27
CA ALA A 461 -3.73 -25.03 -35.81
C ALA A 461 -4.61 -26.14 -36.40
N SER A 462 -4.37 -26.54 -37.66
CA SER A 462 -5.24 -27.49 -38.37
C SER A 462 -5.21 -28.91 -37.80
N HIS A 463 -4.15 -29.27 -37.09
CA HIS A 463 -3.95 -30.62 -36.51
C HIS A 463 -3.80 -30.62 -34.99
N SER A 464 -4.17 -29.53 -34.33
CA SER A 464 -4.10 -29.40 -32.86
C SER A 464 -5.47 -29.49 -32.20
N THR A 465 -5.55 -30.29 -31.14
CA THR A 465 -6.60 -30.14 -30.12
C THR A 465 -6.37 -28.85 -29.31
N LEU A 466 -7.40 -28.37 -28.60
CA LEU A 466 -7.28 -27.22 -27.70
C LEU A 466 -6.16 -27.43 -26.65
N THR A 467 -6.07 -28.63 -26.09
CA THR A 467 -5.05 -28.99 -25.10
C THR A 467 -3.63 -29.02 -25.70
N SER A 468 -3.46 -29.54 -26.92
CA SER A 468 -2.13 -29.55 -27.56
C SER A 468 -1.63 -28.15 -27.93
N LEU A 469 -2.52 -27.14 -28.03
CA LEU A 469 -2.11 -25.75 -28.25
C LEU A 469 -1.45 -25.11 -27.03
N TYR A 470 -1.58 -25.66 -25.82
CA TYR A 470 -1.01 -25.04 -24.61
C TYR A 470 0.51 -24.87 -24.72
N GLY A 471 1.20 -25.90 -25.23
CA GLY A 471 2.64 -25.83 -25.49
C GLY A 471 2.95 -24.74 -26.52
N ILE A 472 2.22 -24.70 -27.63
CA ILE A 472 2.41 -23.72 -28.70
C ILE A 472 2.22 -22.29 -28.20
N LEU A 473 1.20 -22.04 -27.37
CA LEU A 473 0.94 -20.74 -26.76
C LEU A 473 2.08 -20.34 -25.80
N GLY A 474 2.57 -21.28 -24.99
CA GLY A 474 3.75 -21.06 -24.14
C GLY A 474 5.00 -20.68 -24.96
N MET A 475 5.26 -21.43 -26.02
CA MET A 475 6.37 -21.16 -26.94
C MET A 475 6.25 -19.80 -27.62
N ALA A 476 5.07 -19.47 -28.16
CA ALA A 476 4.82 -18.20 -28.80
C ALA A 476 5.04 -17.04 -27.81
N ARG A 477 4.62 -17.19 -26.56
CA ARG A 477 4.83 -16.19 -25.51
C ARG A 477 6.31 -15.94 -25.22
N VAL A 478 7.14 -16.99 -25.19
CA VAL A 478 8.60 -16.86 -25.01
C VAL A 478 9.23 -16.12 -26.19
N HIS A 479 8.90 -16.52 -27.42
CA HIS A 479 9.50 -15.96 -28.63
C HIS A 479 9.00 -14.55 -29.00
N ALA A 480 7.81 -14.15 -28.53
CA ALA A 480 7.25 -12.81 -28.74
C ALA A 480 7.79 -11.75 -27.75
N GLN A 481 8.70 -12.13 -26.86
CA GLN A 481 9.26 -11.27 -25.82
C GLN A 481 10.77 -11.07 -26.00
N ASN A 482 11.42 -10.34 -25.09
CA ASN A 482 12.84 -10.04 -25.21
C ASN A 482 13.69 -11.32 -25.05
N PRO A 483 14.46 -11.74 -26.08
CA PRO A 483 15.25 -12.97 -26.01
C PRO A 483 16.33 -12.92 -24.93
N ALA A 484 16.87 -11.74 -24.61
CA ALA A 484 17.88 -11.59 -23.57
C ALA A 484 17.36 -12.04 -22.19
N THR A 485 16.09 -11.75 -21.86
CA THR A 485 15.48 -12.15 -20.59
C THR A 485 15.45 -13.67 -20.44
N TYR A 486 15.07 -14.38 -21.50
CA TYR A 486 14.96 -15.85 -21.48
C TYR A 486 16.32 -16.54 -21.54
N ALA A 487 17.29 -15.94 -22.24
CA ALA A 487 18.68 -16.39 -22.18
C ALA A 487 19.24 -16.28 -20.76
N GLU A 488 19.04 -15.13 -20.09
CA GLU A 488 19.46 -14.89 -18.71
C GLU A 488 18.88 -15.93 -17.73
N ILE A 489 17.59 -16.26 -17.87
CA ILE A 489 16.93 -17.31 -17.06
C ILE A 489 17.62 -18.67 -17.24
N LEU A 490 17.93 -19.04 -18.49
CA LEU A 490 18.51 -20.35 -18.79
C LEU A 490 19.97 -20.47 -18.37
N ILE A 491 20.78 -19.41 -18.55
CA ILE A 491 22.19 -19.43 -18.17
C ILE A 491 22.41 -19.22 -16.67
N ALA A 492 21.39 -18.74 -15.94
CA ALA A 492 21.48 -18.55 -14.50
C ALA A 492 21.94 -19.86 -13.82
N GLY A 493 22.78 -19.76 -12.79
CA GLY A 493 23.21 -20.91 -11.99
C GLY A 493 22.13 -21.42 -11.02
N GLY A 494 22.57 -22.11 -9.97
CA GLY A 494 21.75 -22.49 -8.82
C GLY A 494 20.97 -23.81 -8.96
N ALA A 495 20.24 -24.17 -7.91
CA ALA A 495 19.53 -25.44 -7.79
C ALA A 495 18.48 -25.70 -8.91
N GLY A 496 18.02 -24.66 -9.61
CA GLY A 496 17.07 -24.79 -10.71
C GLY A 496 17.54 -25.65 -11.89
N ASN A 497 18.86 -25.82 -12.07
CA ASN A 497 19.41 -26.69 -13.14
C ASN A 497 19.01 -28.16 -12.95
N GLN A 498 18.88 -28.60 -11.70
CA GLN A 498 18.46 -29.96 -11.37
C GLN A 498 17.12 -30.34 -12.04
N ILE A 499 16.18 -29.38 -12.12
CA ILE A 499 14.87 -29.61 -12.72
C ILE A 499 14.97 -29.85 -14.22
N VAL A 500 15.78 -29.04 -14.92
CA VAL A 500 15.96 -29.13 -16.37
C VAL A 500 16.72 -30.42 -16.74
N ASP A 501 17.79 -30.72 -16.00
CA ASP A 501 18.59 -31.94 -16.21
C ASP A 501 17.76 -33.20 -15.98
N SER A 502 16.99 -33.23 -14.88
CA SER A 502 16.07 -34.33 -14.58
C SER A 502 15.01 -34.48 -15.67
N PHE A 503 14.44 -33.38 -16.16
CA PHE A 503 13.47 -33.42 -17.25
C PHE A 503 14.07 -34.00 -18.53
N GLN A 504 15.27 -33.57 -18.93
CA GLN A 504 15.95 -34.09 -20.13
C GLN A 504 16.17 -35.61 -20.04
N GLN A 505 16.66 -36.09 -18.90
CA GLN A 505 16.87 -37.51 -18.65
C GLN A 505 15.55 -38.29 -18.70
N ASN A 506 14.51 -37.75 -18.05
CA ASN A 506 13.18 -38.38 -18.03
C ASN A 506 12.53 -38.39 -19.42
N LEU A 507 12.65 -37.33 -20.20
CA LEU A 507 12.15 -37.27 -21.58
C LEU A 507 12.83 -38.35 -22.43
N THR A 508 14.16 -38.48 -22.34
CA THR A 508 14.91 -39.52 -23.05
C THR A 508 14.41 -40.92 -22.67
N LYS A 509 14.22 -41.17 -21.36
CA LYS A 509 13.70 -42.44 -20.85
C LYS A 509 12.30 -42.74 -21.39
N VAL A 510 11.40 -41.75 -21.38
CA VAL A 510 10.03 -41.89 -21.92
C VAL A 510 10.07 -42.23 -23.41
N MET A 511 10.89 -41.54 -24.19
CA MET A 511 11.04 -41.80 -25.63
C MET A 511 11.60 -43.20 -25.90
N GLN A 512 12.60 -43.65 -25.13
CA GLN A 512 13.13 -45.01 -25.24
C GLN A 512 12.06 -46.08 -24.97
N MET A 513 11.24 -45.90 -23.92
CA MET A 513 10.12 -46.82 -23.61
C MET A 513 9.08 -46.84 -24.74
N ALA A 514 8.77 -45.68 -25.33
CA ALA A 514 7.85 -45.57 -26.45
C ALA A 514 8.39 -46.24 -27.72
N THR A 515 9.67 -46.02 -28.06
CA THR A 515 10.34 -46.69 -29.19
C THR A 515 10.39 -48.20 -29.01
N ALA A 516 10.61 -48.68 -27.78
CA ALA A 516 10.55 -50.09 -27.42
C ALA A 516 9.11 -50.67 -27.41
N ARG A 517 8.09 -49.84 -27.64
CA ARG A 517 6.66 -50.21 -27.61
C ARG A 517 6.23 -50.90 -26.31
N ASN A 518 6.87 -50.56 -25.18
CA ASN A 518 6.61 -51.20 -23.89
C ASN A 518 5.41 -50.54 -23.17
N MET A 519 4.19 -50.92 -23.57
CA MET A 519 2.96 -50.36 -23.03
C MET A 519 2.81 -50.55 -21.51
N ASN A 520 3.21 -51.71 -20.98
CA ASN A 520 3.06 -52.00 -19.55
C ASN A 520 3.95 -51.10 -18.70
N GLN A 521 5.19 -50.90 -19.12
CA GLN A 521 6.12 -50.00 -18.44
C GLN A 521 5.66 -48.54 -18.49
N LEU A 522 5.15 -48.08 -19.65
CA LEU A 522 4.57 -46.74 -19.77
C LEU A 522 3.35 -46.54 -18.86
N LYS A 523 2.44 -47.52 -18.79
CA LYS A 523 1.29 -47.48 -17.89
C LYS A 523 1.69 -47.45 -16.42
N ALA A 524 2.73 -48.20 -16.05
CA ALA A 524 3.27 -48.18 -14.68
C ALA A 524 3.77 -46.78 -14.32
N VAL A 525 4.62 -46.19 -15.16
CA VAL A 525 5.14 -44.82 -14.94
C VAL A 525 4.02 -43.78 -14.83
N ILE A 526 2.98 -43.85 -15.66
CA ILE A 526 1.83 -42.93 -15.58
C ILE A 526 1.09 -43.08 -14.23
N LYS A 527 0.88 -44.31 -13.76
CA LYS A 527 0.23 -44.57 -12.46
C LYS A 527 1.09 -44.09 -11.30
N ASP A 528 2.39 -44.36 -11.34
CA ASP A 528 3.33 -43.94 -10.31
C ASP A 528 3.38 -42.40 -10.22
N ASN A 529 3.42 -41.70 -11.35
CA ASN A 529 3.35 -40.24 -11.39
C ASN A 529 2.01 -39.71 -10.85
N ARG A 530 0.88 -40.35 -11.17
CA ARG A 530 -0.44 -39.97 -10.61
C ARG A 530 -0.43 -40.08 -9.08
N ALA A 531 0.17 -41.12 -8.53
CA ALA A 531 0.26 -41.30 -7.08
C ALA A 531 1.07 -40.19 -6.40
N TYR A 532 2.15 -39.72 -7.04
CA TYR A 532 2.96 -38.61 -6.51
C TYR A 532 2.21 -37.28 -6.43
N PHE A 533 1.41 -36.94 -7.45
CA PHE A 533 0.73 -35.63 -7.50
C PHE A 533 -0.52 -35.54 -6.61
N SER A 534 -1.02 -36.63 -6.04
CA SER A 534 -2.33 -36.73 -5.37
C SER A 534 -3.53 -36.53 -6.29
N GLU A 535 -4.69 -37.07 -5.90
CA GLU A 535 -5.93 -36.97 -6.67
C GLU A 535 -6.53 -35.56 -6.65
N ASP A 536 -6.47 -34.88 -5.50
CA ASP A 536 -7.01 -33.52 -5.32
C ASP A 536 -6.31 -32.53 -6.25
N PHE A 537 -4.98 -32.49 -6.25
CA PHE A 537 -4.21 -31.61 -7.13
C PHE A 537 -4.55 -31.84 -8.61
N LEU A 538 -4.63 -33.11 -9.04
CA LEU A 538 -4.93 -33.44 -10.43
C LEU A 538 -6.35 -33.04 -10.83
N THR A 539 -7.31 -33.17 -9.91
CA THR A 539 -8.70 -32.76 -10.10
C THR A 539 -8.78 -31.23 -10.23
N ASP A 540 -8.18 -30.50 -9.29
CA ASP A 540 -8.12 -29.03 -9.34
C ASP A 540 -7.46 -28.50 -10.62
N ARG A 541 -6.34 -29.10 -11.03
CA ARG A 541 -5.65 -28.70 -12.26
C ARG A 541 -6.46 -29.04 -13.51
N MET A 542 -7.24 -30.12 -13.49
CA MET A 542 -8.13 -30.49 -14.59
C MET A 542 -9.25 -29.47 -14.76
N GLU A 543 -9.87 -29.01 -13.67
CA GLU A 543 -10.89 -27.96 -13.73
C GLU A 543 -10.34 -26.66 -14.34
N GLN A 544 -9.12 -26.28 -13.97
CA GLN A 544 -8.44 -25.12 -14.57
C GLN A 544 -8.17 -25.30 -16.07
N ALA A 545 -7.69 -26.48 -16.49
CA ALA A 545 -7.47 -26.77 -17.91
C ALA A 545 -8.79 -26.66 -18.70
N LEU A 546 -9.88 -27.24 -18.18
CA LEU A 546 -11.20 -27.14 -18.82
C LEU A 546 -11.69 -25.69 -18.94
N ALA A 547 -11.42 -24.83 -17.95
CA ALA A 547 -11.74 -23.41 -18.04
C ALA A 547 -10.94 -22.68 -19.13
N VAL A 548 -9.65 -23.03 -19.30
CA VAL A 548 -8.80 -22.52 -20.38
C VAL A 548 -9.34 -22.97 -21.73
N ASP A 549 -9.72 -24.25 -21.89
CA ASP A 549 -10.29 -24.79 -23.12
C ASP A 549 -11.58 -24.09 -23.53
N GLN A 550 -12.47 -23.81 -22.56
CA GLN A 550 -13.70 -23.08 -22.83
C GLN A 550 -13.43 -21.68 -23.37
N THR A 551 -12.42 -20.99 -22.82
CA THR A 551 -12.04 -19.64 -23.27
C THR A 551 -11.40 -19.68 -24.65
N LEU A 552 -10.39 -20.53 -24.86
CA LEU A 552 -9.70 -20.67 -26.14
C LEU A 552 -10.65 -21.12 -27.26
N GLY A 553 -11.54 -22.07 -26.95
CA GLY A 553 -12.55 -22.56 -27.89
C GLY A 553 -13.52 -21.48 -28.35
N ARG A 554 -13.81 -20.46 -27.53
CA ARG A 554 -14.62 -19.30 -27.96
C ARG A 554 -13.84 -18.36 -28.87
N MET A 555 -12.54 -18.20 -28.66
CA MET A 555 -11.68 -17.32 -29.46
C MET A 555 -11.43 -17.88 -30.87
N LEU A 556 -11.27 -19.20 -31.00
CA LEU A 556 -10.98 -19.87 -32.28
C LEU A 556 -12.21 -20.09 -33.17
N ARG A 557 -13.43 -19.83 -32.67
CA ARG A 557 -14.68 -19.92 -33.44
C ARG A 557 -15.08 -18.57 -34.10
N LYS A 558 -14.30 -17.52 -33.88
CA LYS A 558 -14.39 -16.23 -34.59
C LYS A 558 -13.35 -16.18 -35.67
#